data_AF-A0A3L7PAK7-F1
#
_entry.id   AF-A0A3L7PAK7-F1
#
_cell.length_a   1.000
_cell.length_b   1.000
_cell.length_c   1.000
_cell.angle_alpha   90.00
_cell.angle_beta   90.00
_cell.angle_gamma   90.00
#
_symmetry.space_group_name_H-M   'P 1'
#
loop_
_entity.id
_entity.type
_entity.pdbx_description
1 polymer ?
#
loop_
_entity_poly.entity_id
_entity_poly.type
_entity_poly.pdbx_seq_one_letter_code
_entity_poly.pdbx_strand_id
1 'polypeptide(L)'
;MHLYIGVFLFPWAMLYGVTGFLFNHPTFFADSPAISFTQEDLAGTDLESLPDLPTQAQAVVTALNAAKQPPTPYRLGSGEIYYANRDVFVATAKVGPRSFFVTFDPAVSSGLIRESTPSGPVPEPAPFATAQAEGPRQRGMGNSGPAHEAPTGLQLSDSIVERLKKSLPIVMERKGIPDAEITLTTSPDIRLPIDVGGEFWTATFNPLTTAVTGVKGEKTSNLTLRTFLLRMHLTRGYPGEVNLKWGWAVGVDSIAIALCFWGVSGILMWWQIKSTRRAGLVVLAVSSILATLLTIGMHQMFAA
;
A
#
# COMPACT_ATOMS: atom_id res chain seq x y z
N MET A 1 40.01 0.34 -12.15
CA MET A 1 38.79 1.12 -11.84
C MET A 1 37.78 0.33 -11.02
N HIS A 2 37.35 -0.85 -11.49
CA HIS A 2 36.36 -1.70 -10.80
C HIS A 2 36.70 -2.01 -9.31
N LEU A 3 37.97 -2.26 -9.00
CA LEU A 3 38.43 -2.57 -7.64
C LEU A 3 38.17 -1.44 -6.62
N TYR A 4 38.64 -0.23 -6.89
CA TYR A 4 38.46 0.90 -5.96
C TYR A 4 37.00 1.36 -5.90
N ILE A 5 36.28 1.29 -7.02
CA ILE A 5 34.85 1.62 -7.07
C ILE A 5 34.03 0.61 -6.27
N GLY A 6 34.31 -0.70 -6.38
CA GLY A 6 33.63 -1.73 -5.60
C GLY A 6 33.83 -1.56 -4.09
N VAL A 7 35.07 -1.28 -3.66
CA VAL A 7 35.37 -1.01 -2.24
C VAL A 7 34.70 0.26 -1.74
N PHE A 8 34.74 1.33 -2.53
CA PHE A 8 34.07 2.59 -2.18
C PHE A 8 32.55 2.44 -2.12
N LEU A 9 31.95 1.78 -3.11
CA LEU A 9 30.50 1.63 -3.22
C LEU A 9 29.94 0.51 -2.33
N PHE A 10 30.75 -0.33 -1.70
CA PHE A 10 30.28 -1.44 -0.86
C PHE A 10 29.21 -1.05 0.18
N PRO A 11 29.44 -0.12 1.13
CA PRO A 11 28.44 0.19 2.15
C PRO A 11 27.15 0.73 1.54
N TRP A 12 27.25 1.45 0.42
CA TRP A 12 26.11 1.97 -0.33
C TRP A 12 25.33 0.86 -1.03
N ALA A 13 26.01 -0.04 -1.73
CA ALA A 13 25.41 -1.18 -2.40
C ALA A 13 24.70 -2.11 -1.41
N MET A 14 25.28 -2.32 -0.22
CA MET A 14 24.63 -3.06 0.86
C MET A 14 23.40 -2.31 1.38
N LEU A 15 23.50 -1.01 1.65
CA LEU A 15 22.37 -0.22 2.13
C LEU A 15 21.21 -0.23 1.11
N TYR A 16 21.49 0.06 -0.16
CA TYR A 16 20.49 0.05 -1.24
C TYR A 16 19.93 -1.34 -1.54
N GLY A 17 20.78 -2.36 -1.58
CA GLY A 17 20.36 -3.74 -1.83
C GLY A 17 19.46 -4.26 -0.70
N VAL A 18 19.88 -4.09 0.56
CA VAL A 18 19.09 -4.52 1.72
C VAL A 18 17.80 -3.71 1.83
N THR A 19 17.85 -2.38 1.74
CA THR A 19 16.62 -1.56 1.84
C THR A 19 15.67 -1.80 0.68
N GLY A 20 16.16 -2.00 -0.54
CA GLY A 20 15.34 -2.37 -1.70
C GLY A 20 14.64 -3.72 -1.51
N PHE A 21 15.35 -4.71 -0.97
CA PHE A 21 14.77 -5.99 -0.60
C PHE A 21 13.69 -5.84 0.49
N LEU A 22 13.96 -5.10 1.57
CA LEU A 22 12.97 -4.85 2.63
C LEU A 22 11.76 -4.04 2.15
N PHE A 23 11.96 -3.15 1.17
CA PHE A 23 10.87 -2.40 0.56
C PHE A 23 9.91 -3.32 -0.20
N ASN A 24 10.42 -4.41 -0.77
CA ASN A 24 9.64 -5.43 -1.47
C ASN A 24 9.07 -6.50 -0.50
N HIS A 25 9.70 -6.68 0.66
CA HIS A 25 9.30 -7.63 1.71
C HIS A 25 8.96 -6.90 3.02
N PRO A 26 7.84 -6.16 3.09
CA PRO A 26 7.50 -5.31 4.24
C PRO A 26 7.22 -6.07 5.54
N THR A 27 7.07 -7.39 5.47
CA THR A 27 6.89 -8.28 6.62
C THR A 27 8.22 -8.73 7.23
N PHE A 28 9.34 -8.60 6.50
CA PHE A 28 10.66 -8.94 7.03
C PHE A 28 11.16 -7.82 7.93
N PHE A 29 11.59 -8.19 9.15
CA PHE A 29 11.94 -7.24 10.22
C PHE A 29 10.80 -6.28 10.62
N ALA A 30 9.54 -6.69 10.45
CA ALA A 30 8.43 -5.93 11.00
C ALA A 30 8.50 -5.93 12.54
N ASP A 31 8.43 -4.73 13.14
CA ASP A 31 8.46 -4.57 14.62
C ASP A 31 7.26 -5.21 15.33
N SER A 32 6.19 -5.53 14.58
CA SER A 32 4.99 -6.16 15.11
C SER A 32 4.71 -7.46 14.36
N PRO A 33 4.36 -8.55 15.06
CA PRO A 33 3.92 -9.78 14.41
C PRO A 33 2.71 -9.49 13.51
N ALA A 34 2.73 -10.03 12.30
CA ALA A 34 1.61 -10.01 11.37
C ALA A 34 0.97 -11.41 11.34
N ILE A 35 -0.34 -11.46 11.54
CA ILE A 35 -1.14 -12.67 11.43
C ILE A 35 -1.82 -12.65 10.07
N SER A 36 -1.54 -13.64 9.23
CA SER A 36 -2.27 -13.80 7.97
C SER A 36 -3.60 -14.51 8.18
N PHE A 37 -4.56 -14.18 7.35
CA PHE A 37 -5.81 -14.93 7.20
C PHE A 37 -6.07 -15.23 5.72
N THR A 38 -6.65 -16.38 5.45
CA THR A 38 -6.91 -16.90 4.10
C THR A 38 -8.42 -17.02 3.85
N GLN A 39 -8.80 -17.49 2.67
CA GLN A 39 -10.20 -17.77 2.33
C GLN A 39 -10.85 -18.77 3.31
N GLU A 40 -10.10 -19.72 3.86
CA GLU A 40 -10.60 -20.67 4.86
C GLU A 40 -11.06 -19.97 6.13
N ASP A 41 -10.33 -18.92 6.54
CA ASP A 41 -10.70 -18.11 7.70
C ASP A 41 -11.95 -17.25 7.45
N LEU A 42 -12.38 -17.10 6.20
CA LEU A 42 -13.60 -16.39 5.80
C LEU A 42 -14.82 -17.31 5.70
N ALA A 43 -14.65 -18.63 5.82
CA ALA A 43 -15.75 -19.59 5.67
C ALA A 43 -16.90 -19.29 6.65
N GLY A 44 -18.14 -19.29 6.18
CA GLY A 44 -19.33 -18.95 6.94
C GLY A 44 -19.49 -17.46 7.27
N THR A 45 -18.74 -16.57 6.62
CA THR A 45 -18.90 -15.11 6.72
C THR A 45 -19.45 -14.52 5.42
N ASP A 46 -19.89 -13.26 5.44
CA ASP A 46 -20.34 -12.55 4.24
C ASP A 46 -19.20 -12.30 3.24
N LEU A 47 -17.94 -12.56 3.62
CA LEU A 47 -16.76 -12.46 2.75
C LEU A 47 -16.35 -13.80 2.13
N GLU A 48 -17.00 -14.92 2.45
CA GLU A 48 -16.70 -16.23 1.86
C GLU A 48 -16.87 -16.21 0.33
N SER A 49 -17.91 -15.51 -0.13
CA SER A 49 -18.18 -15.26 -1.55
C SER A 49 -18.28 -13.76 -1.79
N LEU A 50 -17.25 -13.18 -2.40
CA LEU A 50 -17.30 -11.78 -2.83
C LEU A 50 -18.11 -11.64 -4.12
N PRO A 51 -18.90 -10.56 -4.26
CA PRO A 51 -19.49 -10.21 -5.54
C PRO A 51 -18.37 -9.88 -6.54
N ASP A 52 -18.48 -10.40 -7.75
CA ASP A 52 -17.51 -10.07 -8.79
C ASP A 52 -17.56 -8.57 -9.14
N LEU A 53 -16.45 -8.06 -9.69
CA LEU A 53 -16.35 -6.65 -10.07
C LEU A 53 -17.44 -6.21 -11.07
N PRO A 54 -17.80 -7.00 -12.10
CA PRO A 54 -18.90 -6.67 -13.00
C PRO A 54 -20.25 -6.51 -12.29
N THR A 55 -20.60 -7.39 -11.35
CA THR A 55 -21.84 -7.29 -10.58
C THR A 55 -21.83 -6.06 -9.69
N GLN A 56 -20.71 -5.75 -9.03
CA GLN A 56 -20.58 -4.52 -8.24
C GLN A 56 -20.75 -3.26 -9.10
N ALA A 57 -20.11 -3.21 -10.28
CA ALA A 57 -20.25 -2.09 -11.20
C ALA A 57 -21.70 -1.94 -11.71
N GLN A 58 -22.38 -3.05 -12.00
CA GLN A 58 -23.79 -3.04 -12.39
C GLN A 58 -24.68 -2.52 -11.25
N ALA A 59 -24.41 -2.91 -10.00
CA ALA A 59 -25.14 -2.41 -8.83
C ALA A 59 -24.96 -0.89 -8.66
N VAL A 60 -23.74 -0.37 -8.88
CA VAL A 60 -23.46 1.07 -8.88
C VAL A 60 -24.26 1.80 -9.96
N VAL A 61 -24.27 1.30 -11.20
CA VAL A 61 -25.04 1.92 -12.30
C VAL A 61 -26.54 1.89 -12.00
N THR A 62 -27.06 0.78 -11.49
CA THR A 62 -28.47 0.64 -11.10
C THR A 62 -28.85 1.64 -10.01
N ALA A 63 -28.06 1.73 -8.94
CA ALA A 63 -28.29 2.68 -7.87
C ALA A 63 -28.19 4.13 -8.38
N LEU A 64 -27.23 4.43 -9.27
CA LEU A 64 -27.04 5.77 -9.82
C LEU A 64 -28.24 6.22 -10.66
N ASN A 65 -28.78 5.31 -11.48
CA ASN A 65 -30.01 5.55 -12.24
C ASN A 65 -31.21 5.78 -11.32
N ALA A 66 -31.35 4.99 -10.25
CA ALA A 66 -32.43 5.16 -9.27
C ALA A 66 -32.33 6.49 -8.52
N ALA A 67 -31.12 6.91 -8.14
CA ALA A 67 -30.88 8.13 -7.37
C ALA A 67 -31.01 9.42 -8.21
N LYS A 68 -30.61 9.40 -9.49
CA LYS A 68 -30.59 10.60 -10.35
C LYS A 68 -31.76 10.70 -11.33
N GLN A 69 -32.43 9.60 -11.63
CA GLN A 69 -33.54 9.53 -12.60
C GLN A 69 -33.26 10.31 -13.90
N PRO A 70 -32.13 10.04 -14.58
CA PRO A 70 -31.74 10.81 -15.75
C PRO A 70 -32.72 10.58 -16.91
N PRO A 71 -32.89 11.56 -17.83
CA PRO A 71 -33.71 11.38 -19.03
C PRO A 71 -33.25 10.20 -19.91
N THR A 72 -31.94 9.98 -19.95
CA THR A 72 -31.31 8.83 -20.61
C THR A 72 -30.67 7.95 -19.55
N PRO A 73 -31.08 6.68 -19.39
CA PRO A 73 -30.48 5.78 -18.42
C PRO A 73 -28.98 5.57 -18.68
N TYR A 74 -28.20 5.65 -17.62
CA TYR A 74 -26.79 5.27 -17.63
C TYR A 74 -26.65 3.78 -17.89
N ARG A 75 -25.70 3.39 -18.74
CA ARG A 75 -25.40 1.97 -19.04
C ARG A 75 -23.93 1.69 -18.78
N LEU A 76 -23.63 0.45 -18.41
CA LEU A 76 -22.24 0.01 -18.32
C LEU A 76 -21.65 -0.04 -19.73
N GLY A 77 -20.54 0.67 -19.95
CA GLY A 77 -19.88 0.74 -21.24
C GLY A 77 -19.02 -0.51 -21.53
N SER A 78 -18.59 -0.67 -22.79
CA SER A 78 -17.63 -1.71 -23.18
C SER A 78 -16.20 -1.30 -22.82
N GLY A 79 -15.77 -1.61 -21.60
CA GLY A 79 -14.42 -1.34 -21.12
C GLY A 79 -14.09 -2.16 -19.87
N GLU A 80 -12.83 -2.11 -19.46
CA GLU A 80 -12.35 -2.86 -18.30
C GLU A 80 -12.83 -2.22 -16.99
N ILE A 81 -13.26 -3.07 -16.06
CA ILE A 81 -13.67 -2.71 -14.70
C ILE A 81 -12.57 -3.20 -13.77
N TYR A 82 -11.99 -2.31 -12.97
CA TYR A 82 -10.86 -2.64 -12.12
C TYR A 82 -10.83 -1.78 -10.85
N TYR A 83 -10.14 -2.28 -9.83
CA TYR A 83 -9.80 -1.50 -8.64
C TYR A 83 -8.67 -0.51 -8.97
N ALA A 84 -8.87 0.77 -8.71
CA ALA A 84 -7.91 1.83 -8.96
C ALA A 84 -7.19 2.27 -7.69
N ASN A 85 -5.96 2.78 -7.87
CA ASN A 85 -5.05 3.36 -6.87
C ASN A 85 -4.50 2.39 -5.81
N ARG A 86 -5.29 1.41 -5.37
CA ARG A 86 -4.91 0.35 -4.42
C ARG A 86 -5.66 -0.92 -4.77
N ASP A 87 -5.06 -2.05 -4.42
CA ASP A 87 -5.65 -3.37 -4.63
C ASP A 87 -6.24 -3.94 -3.33
N VAL A 88 -6.18 -3.19 -2.21
CA VAL A 88 -6.56 -3.68 -0.88
C VAL A 88 -7.41 -2.69 -0.10
N PHE A 89 -8.34 -3.23 0.68
CA PHE A 89 -9.06 -2.52 1.74
C PHE A 89 -8.18 -2.43 2.99
N VAL A 90 -8.28 -1.32 3.72
CA VAL A 90 -7.58 -1.14 5.00
C VAL A 90 -8.59 -0.76 6.05
N ALA A 91 -8.63 -1.52 7.14
CA ALA A 91 -9.39 -1.23 8.33
C ALA A 91 -8.46 -1.07 9.54
N THR A 92 -8.91 -0.31 10.51
CA THR A 92 -8.34 -0.25 11.85
C THR A 92 -9.29 -0.97 12.79
N ALA A 93 -8.76 -1.90 13.58
CA ALA A 93 -9.51 -2.62 14.58
C ALA A 93 -9.01 -2.25 15.98
N LYS A 94 -9.90 -1.91 16.90
CA LYS A 94 -9.54 -1.58 18.29
C LYS A 94 -10.01 -2.68 19.24
N VAL A 95 -9.14 -3.07 20.17
CA VAL A 95 -9.43 -4.04 21.24
C VAL A 95 -8.84 -3.49 22.53
N GLY A 96 -9.68 -2.83 23.34
CA GLY A 96 -9.22 -2.09 24.51
C GLY A 96 -8.14 -1.06 24.14
N PRO A 97 -6.92 -1.12 24.72
CA PRO A 97 -5.84 -0.20 24.40
C PRO A 97 -5.05 -0.56 23.13
N ARG A 98 -5.29 -1.74 22.54
CA ARG A 98 -4.55 -2.25 21.38
C ARG A 98 -5.26 -1.83 20.09
N SER A 99 -4.48 -1.49 19.08
CA SER A 99 -4.97 -1.12 17.74
C SER A 99 -4.31 -2.02 16.72
N PHE A 100 -5.08 -2.51 15.75
CA PHE A 100 -4.60 -3.37 14.68
C PHE A 100 -4.94 -2.74 13.33
N PHE A 101 -4.00 -2.82 12.39
CA PHE A 101 -4.27 -2.59 10.98
C PHE A 101 -4.62 -3.92 10.32
N VAL A 102 -5.77 -3.95 9.68
CA VAL A 102 -6.26 -5.09 8.92
C VAL A 102 -6.25 -4.71 7.45
N THR A 103 -5.46 -5.40 6.65
CA THR A 103 -5.45 -5.26 5.19
C THR A 103 -6.15 -6.45 4.56
N PHE A 104 -7.09 -6.21 3.65
CA PHE A 104 -7.85 -7.24 2.95
C PHE A 104 -7.71 -7.08 1.43
N ASP A 105 -7.28 -8.14 0.76
CA ASP A 105 -7.18 -8.24 -0.69
C ASP A 105 -8.41 -9.00 -1.24
N PRO A 106 -9.31 -8.32 -1.99
CA PRO A 106 -10.50 -8.93 -2.55
C PRO A 106 -10.19 -9.89 -3.71
N ALA A 107 -9.04 -9.79 -4.38
CA ALA A 107 -8.72 -10.66 -5.52
C ALA A 107 -8.46 -12.10 -5.05
N VAL A 108 -7.73 -12.25 -3.95
CA VAL A 108 -7.36 -13.55 -3.37
C VAL A 108 -8.14 -13.90 -2.09
N SER A 109 -9.10 -13.05 -1.68
CA SER A 109 -9.91 -13.24 -0.46
C SER A 109 -9.06 -13.58 0.76
N SER A 110 -8.01 -12.79 0.98
CA SER A 110 -7.03 -13.00 2.05
C SER A 110 -6.56 -11.67 2.62
N GLY A 111 -5.82 -11.71 3.73
CA GLY A 111 -5.30 -10.48 4.30
C GLY A 111 -4.30 -10.68 5.43
N LEU A 112 -3.94 -9.55 6.03
CA LEU A 112 -3.00 -9.47 7.15
C LEU A 112 -3.62 -8.63 8.27
N ILE A 113 -3.45 -9.09 9.50
CA ILE A 113 -3.74 -8.36 10.72
C ILE A 113 -2.40 -8.04 11.37
N ARG A 114 -2.09 -6.78 11.56
CA ARG A 114 -0.86 -6.32 12.19
C ARG A 114 -1.20 -5.43 13.36
N GLU A 115 -0.62 -5.70 14.53
CA GLU A 115 -0.73 -4.77 15.65
C GLU A 115 0.01 -3.47 15.31
N SER A 116 -0.73 -2.37 15.31
CA SER A 116 -0.13 -1.05 15.29
C SER A 116 0.55 -0.86 16.64
N THR A 117 1.84 -0.51 16.63
CA THR A 117 2.45 0.07 17.82
C THR A 117 1.57 1.25 18.22
N PRO A 118 1.16 1.34 19.50
CA PRO A 118 0.46 2.53 19.97
C PRO A 118 1.32 3.73 19.59
N SER A 119 0.74 4.73 18.92
CA SER A 119 1.31 6.06 19.00
C SER A 119 1.50 6.32 20.50
N GLY A 120 2.70 6.71 20.93
CA GLY A 120 2.97 6.97 22.35
C GLY A 120 1.87 7.83 22.98
N PRO A 121 1.75 7.86 24.32
CA PRO A 121 0.70 8.59 25.00
C PRO A 121 0.50 9.95 24.34
N VAL A 122 -0.75 10.25 23.94
CA VAL A 122 -1.09 11.49 23.25
C VAL A 122 -0.42 12.61 24.04
N PRO A 123 0.57 13.32 23.45
CA PRO A 123 1.33 14.30 24.19
C PRO A 123 0.35 15.26 24.84
N GLU A 124 0.47 15.44 26.16
CA GLU A 124 -0.38 16.39 26.87
C GLU A 124 -0.24 17.73 26.14
N PRO A 125 -1.36 18.37 25.73
CA PRO A 125 -1.29 19.58 24.95
C PRO A 125 -0.44 20.58 25.73
N ALA A 126 0.57 21.13 25.05
CA ALA A 126 1.50 22.03 25.69
C ALA A 126 0.70 23.16 26.38
N PRO A 127 1.12 23.68 27.55
CA PRO A 127 0.36 24.66 28.33
C PRO A 127 0.10 25.98 27.58
N PHE A 128 0.75 26.18 26.44
CA PHE A 128 0.59 27.31 25.53
C PHE A 128 -0.26 26.99 24.28
N ALA A 129 -0.75 25.76 24.12
CA ALA A 129 -1.63 25.37 23.02
C ALA A 129 -3.03 25.95 23.25
N THR A 130 -3.34 27.04 22.55
CA THR A 130 -4.64 27.74 22.65
C THR A 130 -5.72 27.16 21.73
N ALA A 131 -5.36 26.23 20.86
CA ALA A 131 -6.26 25.43 20.03
C ALA A 131 -5.63 24.06 19.75
N GLN A 132 -6.44 23.05 19.46
CA GLN A 132 -5.96 21.85 18.77
C GLN A 132 -5.47 22.28 17.39
N ALA A 133 -4.20 22.68 17.29
CA ALA A 133 -3.55 22.74 16.00
C ALA A 133 -3.57 21.31 15.45
N GLU A 134 -4.42 21.03 14.45
CA GLU A 134 -4.20 19.87 13.60
C GLU A 134 -2.77 20.02 13.08
N GLY A 135 -1.85 19.24 13.63
CA GLY A 135 -0.45 19.27 13.22
C GLY A 135 -0.34 19.13 11.71
N PRO A 136 0.74 19.61 11.08
CA PRO A 136 0.91 19.49 9.63
C PRO A 136 0.69 18.04 9.24
N ARG A 137 -0.44 17.76 8.56
CA ARG A 137 -0.81 16.41 8.12
C ARG A 137 0.34 15.93 7.25
N GLN A 138 1.20 15.08 7.82
CA GLN A 138 2.33 14.52 7.11
C GLN A 138 1.73 13.79 5.90
N ARG A 139 1.97 14.32 4.69
CA ARG A 139 1.67 13.66 3.42
C ARG A 139 2.61 12.44 3.26
N GLY A 140 2.61 11.56 4.24
CA GLY A 140 3.12 10.20 4.14
C GLY A 140 2.04 9.34 3.51
N MET A 141 2.44 8.43 2.62
CA MET A 141 1.58 7.41 2.00
C MET A 141 0.77 6.67 3.07
N GLY A 142 -0.45 7.10 3.41
CA GLY A 142 -1.30 6.29 4.27
C GLY A 142 -2.41 6.96 5.08
N ASN A 143 -2.37 8.26 5.39
CA ASN A 143 -3.37 8.83 6.31
C ASN A 143 -4.39 9.72 5.59
N SER A 144 -5.55 9.12 5.33
CA SER A 144 -6.83 9.81 5.16
C SER A 144 -7.11 10.69 6.38
N GLY A 145 -7.29 12.00 6.16
CA GLY A 145 -7.79 12.91 7.19
C GLY A 145 -9.20 12.52 7.66
N PRO A 146 -9.70 13.13 8.75
CA PRO A 146 -11.04 12.88 9.24
C PRO A 146 -12.04 13.08 8.10
N ALA A 147 -12.90 12.09 7.90
CA ALA A 147 -13.98 12.15 6.93
C ALA A 147 -14.83 13.39 7.25
N HIS A 148 -14.73 14.43 6.41
CA HIS A 148 -15.74 15.47 6.38
C HIS A 148 -17.09 14.79 6.17
N GLU A 149 -18.11 15.27 6.90
CA GLU A 149 -19.48 14.76 6.90
C GLU A 149 -19.88 14.29 5.50
N ALA A 150 -20.30 13.02 5.44
CA ALA A 150 -20.58 12.34 4.20
C ALA A 150 -21.63 13.14 3.40
N PRO A 151 -21.35 13.60 2.17
CA PRO A 151 -22.43 13.89 1.26
C PRO A 151 -23.30 12.63 1.15
N THR A 152 -24.62 12.78 1.04
CA THR A 152 -25.58 11.69 0.86
C THR A 152 -25.22 10.87 -0.37
N GLY A 153 -24.33 9.90 -0.20
CA GLY A 153 -23.74 9.16 -1.30
C GLY A 153 -24.59 7.95 -1.66
N LEU A 154 -24.12 7.20 -2.64
CA LEU A 154 -24.87 6.14 -3.29
C LEU A 154 -25.02 4.92 -2.37
N GLN A 155 -26.23 4.68 -1.87
CA GLN A 155 -26.52 3.50 -1.06
C GLN A 155 -26.59 2.25 -1.95
N LEU A 156 -25.68 1.29 -1.71
CA LEU A 156 -25.73 -0.03 -2.31
C LEU A 156 -26.36 -1.01 -1.30
N SER A 157 -27.31 -1.81 -1.77
CA SER A 157 -27.96 -2.84 -0.93
C SER A 157 -26.98 -3.90 -0.43
N ASP A 158 -25.92 -4.14 -1.20
CA ASP A 158 -24.90 -5.14 -0.91
C ASP A 158 -23.49 -4.53 -1.02
N SER A 159 -23.10 -3.77 0.02
CA SER A 159 -21.81 -3.09 0.07
C SER A 159 -20.72 -3.99 0.64
N ILE A 160 -19.60 -4.13 -0.09
CA ILE A 160 -18.39 -4.81 0.39
C ILE A 160 -17.87 -4.22 1.70
N VAL A 161 -18.07 -2.92 1.93
CA VAL A 161 -17.69 -2.24 3.19
C VAL A 161 -18.48 -2.79 4.37
N GLU A 162 -19.78 -3.01 4.19
CA GLU A 162 -20.64 -3.57 5.24
C GLU A 162 -20.33 -5.06 5.46
N ARG A 163 -20.05 -5.82 4.40
CA ARG A 163 -19.57 -7.20 4.51
C ARG A 163 -18.26 -7.28 5.30
N LEU A 164 -17.32 -6.36 5.05
CA LEU A 164 -16.06 -6.25 5.78
C LEU A 164 -16.28 -5.94 7.26
N LYS A 165 -17.11 -4.92 7.58
CA LYS A 165 -17.42 -4.57 8.96
C LYS A 165 -18.05 -5.73 9.75
N LYS A 166 -18.88 -6.54 9.10
CA LYS A 166 -19.53 -7.70 9.75
C LYS A 166 -18.61 -8.91 9.86
N SER A 167 -17.76 -9.15 8.86
CA SER A 167 -16.99 -10.39 8.77
C SER A 167 -15.62 -10.28 9.45
N LEU A 168 -14.97 -9.12 9.41
CA LEU A 168 -13.66 -8.94 10.03
C LEU A 168 -13.64 -9.21 11.55
N PRO A 169 -14.65 -8.85 12.36
CA PRO A 169 -14.70 -9.23 13.77
C PRO A 169 -14.63 -10.75 13.96
N ILE A 170 -15.36 -11.51 13.13
CA ILE A 170 -15.39 -12.98 13.18
C ILE A 170 -14.02 -13.56 12.82
N VAL A 171 -13.37 -13.03 11.78
CA VAL A 171 -12.02 -13.42 11.38
C VAL A 171 -11.01 -13.12 12.50
N MET A 172 -11.11 -11.95 13.10
CA MET A 172 -10.23 -11.55 14.20
C MET A 172 -10.42 -12.43 15.43
N GLU A 173 -11.66 -12.78 15.79
CA GLU A 173 -11.96 -13.73 16.86
C GLU A 173 -11.33 -15.11 16.58
N ARG A 174 -11.47 -15.63 15.35
CA ARG A 174 -10.82 -16.89 14.92
C ARG A 174 -9.30 -16.84 15.02
N LYS A 175 -8.71 -15.66 14.87
CA LYS A 175 -7.26 -15.42 15.04
C LYS A 175 -6.86 -15.06 16.47
N GLY A 176 -7.76 -15.24 17.46
CA GLY A 176 -7.47 -15.02 18.88
C GLY A 176 -7.53 -13.55 19.30
N ILE A 177 -8.24 -12.70 18.56
CA ILE A 177 -8.42 -11.28 18.83
C ILE A 177 -9.93 -10.99 18.93
N PRO A 178 -10.58 -11.31 20.07
CA PRO A 178 -12.02 -11.10 20.25
C PRO A 178 -12.35 -9.60 20.44
N ASP A 179 -13.64 -9.28 20.36
CA ASP A 179 -14.22 -7.96 20.67
C ASP A 179 -13.60 -6.79 19.88
N ALA A 180 -13.17 -7.05 18.64
CA ALA A 180 -12.57 -6.05 17.77
C ALA A 180 -13.62 -5.09 17.19
N GLU A 181 -13.50 -3.81 17.53
CA GLU A 181 -14.28 -2.74 16.90
C GLU A 181 -13.61 -2.31 15.59
N ILE A 182 -14.27 -2.60 14.46
CA ILE A 182 -13.72 -2.37 13.11
C ILE A 182 -14.15 -1.03 12.55
N THR A 183 -13.17 -0.21 12.17
CA THR A 183 -13.35 1.02 11.40
C THR A 183 -12.63 0.90 10.07
N LEU A 184 -13.36 0.90 8.96
CA LEU A 184 -12.73 0.91 7.63
C LEU A 184 -12.15 2.30 7.34
N THR A 185 -10.84 2.38 7.06
CA THR A 185 -10.13 3.66 6.86
C THR A 185 -9.76 3.90 5.41
N THR A 186 -9.60 2.85 4.60
CA THR A 186 -9.35 2.98 3.16
C THR A 186 -10.08 1.89 2.38
N SER A 187 -10.62 2.28 1.23
CA SER A 187 -11.16 1.38 0.21
C SER A 187 -10.44 1.63 -1.12
N PRO A 188 -10.18 0.59 -1.93
CA PRO A 188 -9.84 0.78 -3.33
C PRO A 188 -11.04 1.42 -4.06
N ASP A 189 -10.76 2.30 -5.02
CA ASP A 189 -11.80 2.87 -5.86
C ASP A 189 -12.17 1.87 -6.96
N ILE A 190 -13.44 1.78 -7.34
CA ILE A 190 -13.88 0.97 -8.49
C ILE A 190 -13.96 1.89 -9.70
N ARG A 191 -13.18 1.61 -10.74
CA ARG A 191 -13.30 2.29 -12.03
C ARG A 191 -14.15 1.47 -12.97
N LEU A 192 -15.17 2.11 -13.54
CA LEU A 192 -16.05 1.49 -14.51
C LEU A 192 -16.37 2.44 -15.66
N PRO A 193 -16.46 1.93 -16.89
CA PRO A 193 -16.95 2.71 -18.03
C PRO A 193 -18.46 2.89 -17.94
N ILE A 194 -18.94 4.12 -18.14
CA ILE A 194 -20.37 4.43 -18.23
C ILE A 194 -20.65 5.07 -19.59
N ASP A 195 -21.65 4.56 -20.29
CA ASP A 195 -22.24 5.16 -21.48
C ASP A 195 -23.45 6.02 -21.06
N VAL A 196 -23.41 7.30 -21.45
CA VAL A 196 -24.49 8.27 -21.25
C VAL A 196 -24.91 8.79 -22.61
N GLY A 197 -25.94 8.20 -23.21
CA GLY A 197 -26.50 8.67 -24.49
C GLY A 197 -25.51 8.60 -25.66
N GLY A 198 -24.61 7.62 -25.67
CA GLY A 198 -23.57 7.44 -26.69
C GLY A 198 -22.23 8.11 -26.35
N GLU A 199 -22.15 8.88 -25.25
CA GLU A 199 -20.89 9.43 -24.75
C GLU A 199 -20.27 8.51 -23.70
N PHE A 200 -18.97 8.22 -23.86
CA PHE A 200 -18.21 7.42 -22.90
C PHE A 200 -17.62 8.25 -21.77
N TRP A 201 -17.86 7.78 -20.55
CA TRP A 201 -17.34 8.33 -19.31
C TRP A 201 -16.56 7.25 -18.55
N THR A 202 -15.49 7.64 -17.87
CA THR A 202 -14.86 6.78 -16.85
C THR A 202 -15.35 7.24 -15.49
N ALA A 203 -16.22 6.44 -14.87
CA ALA A 203 -16.69 6.69 -13.52
C ALA A 203 -15.74 6.04 -12.51
N THR A 204 -15.51 6.73 -11.40
CA THR A 204 -14.78 6.24 -10.23
C THR A 204 -15.73 6.27 -9.04
N PHE A 205 -16.05 5.08 -8.54
CA PHE A 205 -16.87 4.89 -7.34
C PHE A 205 -15.98 4.56 -6.15
N ASN A 206 -16.15 5.27 -5.04
CA ASN A 206 -15.47 4.96 -3.79
C ASN A 206 -16.44 4.22 -2.85
N PRO A 207 -16.24 2.94 -2.53
CA PRO A 207 -17.14 2.17 -1.66
C PRO A 207 -17.26 2.71 -0.23
N LEU A 208 -16.22 3.37 0.29
CA LEU A 208 -16.19 3.89 1.66
C LEU A 208 -17.00 5.19 1.79
N THR A 209 -16.79 6.15 0.89
CA THR A 209 -17.52 7.43 0.91
C THR A 209 -18.83 7.37 0.14
N THR A 210 -19.06 6.29 -0.62
CA THR A 210 -20.17 6.10 -1.56
C THR A 210 -20.27 7.17 -2.65
N ALA A 211 -19.20 7.95 -2.85
CA ALA A 211 -19.14 8.99 -3.86
C ALA A 211 -18.87 8.39 -5.25
N VAL A 212 -19.56 8.92 -6.26
CA VAL A 212 -19.29 8.64 -7.67
C VAL A 212 -18.78 9.92 -8.32
N THR A 213 -17.62 9.82 -8.96
CA THR A 213 -17.06 10.89 -9.80
C THR A 213 -16.91 10.39 -11.23
N GLY A 214 -16.90 11.28 -12.21
CA GLY A 214 -16.81 10.89 -13.62
C GLY A 214 -15.96 11.87 -14.41
N VAL A 215 -15.16 11.34 -15.32
CA VAL A 215 -14.39 12.13 -16.29
C VAL A 215 -14.84 11.74 -17.68
N LYS A 216 -15.20 12.74 -18.50
CA LYS A 216 -15.58 12.55 -19.91
C LYS A 216 -14.38 12.00 -20.67
N GLY A 217 -14.62 11.01 -21.52
CA GLY A 217 -13.59 10.13 -22.07
C GLY A 217 -12.28 10.79 -22.49
N GLU A 218 -11.19 10.21 -21.99
CA GLU A 218 -10.02 9.91 -22.82
C GLU A 218 -9.68 8.44 -22.54
N LYS A 219 -9.73 7.59 -23.58
CA LYS A 219 -9.15 6.25 -23.50
C LYS A 219 -7.66 6.47 -23.25
N THR A 220 -7.17 6.02 -22.10
CA THR A 220 -5.78 6.07 -21.64
C THR A 220 -5.36 7.42 -21.03
N SER A 221 -5.00 7.40 -19.74
CA SER A 221 -4.05 8.37 -19.23
C SER A 221 -2.79 8.22 -20.06
N ASN A 222 -2.36 9.25 -20.78
CA ASN A 222 -1.04 9.28 -21.38
C ASN A 222 -0.01 9.07 -20.26
N LEU A 223 0.43 7.83 -20.06
CA LEU A 223 1.50 7.49 -19.13
C LEU A 223 2.76 8.09 -19.74
N THR A 224 3.12 9.29 -19.31
CA THR A 224 4.43 9.84 -19.66
C THR A 224 5.50 8.84 -19.23
N LEU A 225 6.59 8.71 -19.99
CA LEU A 225 7.68 7.80 -19.66
C LEU A 225 8.15 7.99 -18.21
N ARG A 226 8.24 9.25 -17.76
CA ARG A 226 8.56 9.59 -16.37
C ARG A 226 7.56 8.99 -15.38
N THR A 227 6.27 9.21 -15.58
CA THR A 227 5.23 8.67 -14.69
C THR A 227 5.21 7.15 -14.69
N PHE A 228 5.39 6.54 -15.85
CA PHE A 228 5.48 5.09 -16.00
C PHE A 228 6.68 4.52 -15.23
N LEU A 229 7.88 5.03 -15.48
CA LEU A 229 9.10 4.58 -14.79
C LEU A 229 9.03 4.82 -13.28
N LEU A 230 8.49 5.96 -12.84
CA LEU A 230 8.30 6.24 -11.42
C LEU A 230 7.32 5.26 -10.77
N ARG A 231 6.18 4.99 -11.43
CA ARG A 231 5.21 4.00 -10.92
C ARG A 231 5.80 2.61 -10.88
N MET A 232 6.51 2.21 -11.93
CA MET A 232 7.21 0.92 -11.98
C MET A 232 8.24 0.81 -10.84
N HIS A 233 9.06 1.85 -10.63
CA HIS A 233 10.07 1.87 -9.57
C HIS A 233 9.48 1.86 -8.16
N LEU A 234 8.33 2.52 -7.94
CA LEU A 234 7.64 2.55 -6.65
C LEU A 234 6.71 1.35 -6.43
N THR A 235 6.50 0.51 -7.46
CA THR A 235 5.74 -0.73 -7.32
C THR A 235 6.54 -1.72 -6.50
N ARG A 236 5.95 -2.16 -5.39
CA ARG A 236 6.57 -3.02 -4.38
C ARG A 236 5.59 -4.06 -3.87
N GLY A 237 6.13 -5.10 -3.24
CA GLY A 237 5.36 -6.18 -2.65
C GLY A 237 5.00 -7.26 -3.67
N TYR A 238 4.97 -8.49 -3.20
CA TYR A 238 4.48 -9.61 -3.99
C TYR A 238 2.94 -9.59 -4.03
N PRO A 239 2.32 -9.61 -5.23
CA PRO A 239 0.88 -9.82 -5.32
C PRO A 239 0.52 -11.26 -4.90
N GLY A 240 -0.74 -11.48 -4.53
CA GLY A 240 -1.24 -12.82 -4.20
C GLY A 240 -1.30 -13.77 -5.40
N GLU A 241 -1.32 -13.23 -6.63
CA GLU A 241 -1.40 -14.00 -7.86
C GLU A 241 -0.11 -13.93 -8.69
N VAL A 242 0.19 -14.98 -9.45
CA VAL A 242 1.34 -15.02 -10.38
C VAL A 242 1.00 -14.25 -11.65
N ASN A 243 1.36 -12.97 -11.68
CA ASN A 243 1.13 -12.06 -12.81
C ASN A 243 2.40 -11.24 -13.15
N LEU A 244 2.31 -10.25 -14.06
CA LEU A 244 3.47 -9.44 -14.46
C LEU A 244 4.07 -8.64 -13.28
N LYS A 245 3.24 -8.22 -12.32
CA LYS A 245 3.69 -7.54 -11.09
C LYS A 245 4.49 -8.50 -10.19
N TRP A 246 4.12 -9.77 -10.14
CA TRP A 246 4.91 -10.82 -9.48
C TRP A 246 6.29 -10.96 -10.15
N GLY A 247 6.32 -11.06 -11.49
CA GLY A 247 7.59 -11.12 -12.24
C GLY A 247 8.47 -9.88 -12.03
N TRP A 248 7.85 -8.69 -11.95
CA TRP A 248 8.54 -7.45 -11.59
C TRP A 248 9.16 -7.52 -10.18
N ALA A 249 8.42 -7.99 -9.18
CA ALA A 249 8.91 -8.15 -7.81
C ALA A 249 10.15 -9.08 -7.75
N VAL A 250 10.13 -10.19 -8.48
CA VAL A 250 11.30 -11.09 -8.61
C VAL A 250 12.48 -10.39 -9.28
N GLY A 251 12.23 -9.55 -10.29
CA GLY A 251 13.26 -8.75 -10.95
C GLY A 251 13.93 -7.76 -10.01
N VAL A 252 13.14 -7.07 -9.18
CA VAL A 252 13.65 -6.14 -8.14
C VAL A 252 14.51 -6.88 -7.12
N ASP A 253 14.06 -8.02 -6.61
CA ASP A 253 14.85 -8.84 -5.66
C ASP A 253 16.16 -9.34 -6.29
N SER A 254 16.11 -9.76 -7.55
CA SER A 254 17.30 -10.20 -8.30
C SER A 254 18.33 -9.08 -8.43
N ILE A 255 17.89 -7.84 -8.69
CA ILE A 255 18.77 -6.66 -8.74
C ILE A 255 19.35 -6.35 -7.35
N ALA A 256 18.54 -6.42 -6.29
CA ALA A 256 19.00 -6.22 -4.92
C ALA A 256 20.11 -7.22 -4.53
N ILE A 257 19.89 -8.51 -4.83
CA ILE A 257 20.89 -9.57 -4.62
C ILE A 257 22.15 -9.31 -5.44
N ALA A 258 22.01 -8.92 -6.72
CA ALA A 258 23.14 -8.61 -7.59
C ALA A 258 23.97 -7.42 -7.07
N LEU A 259 23.33 -6.37 -6.53
CA LEU A 259 24.02 -5.23 -5.91
C LEU A 259 24.82 -5.64 -4.67
N CYS A 260 24.24 -6.44 -3.79
CA CYS A 260 24.93 -6.99 -2.61
C CYS A 260 26.12 -7.86 -3.03
N PHE A 261 25.90 -8.79 -3.98
CA PHE A 261 26.96 -9.65 -4.51
C PHE A 261 28.08 -8.85 -5.17
N TRP A 262 27.74 -7.82 -5.95
CA TRP A 262 28.71 -6.93 -6.57
C TRP A 262 29.57 -6.20 -5.53
N GLY A 263 28.97 -5.68 -4.46
CA GLY A 263 29.71 -5.09 -3.34
C GLY A 263 30.66 -6.09 -2.66
N VAL A 264 30.17 -7.29 -2.33
CA VAL A 264 30.97 -8.34 -1.68
C VAL A 264 32.13 -8.80 -2.57
N SER A 265 31.87 -9.06 -3.86
CA SER A 265 32.93 -9.46 -4.81
C SER A 265 34.00 -8.37 -4.98
N GLY A 266 33.61 -7.10 -4.95
CA GLY A 266 34.55 -5.96 -4.94
C GLY A 266 35.51 -5.99 -3.75
N ILE A 267 35.01 -6.29 -2.55
CA ILE A 267 35.84 -6.48 -1.36
C ILE A 267 36.78 -7.67 -1.52
N LEU A 268 36.26 -8.83 -1.96
CA LEU A 268 37.05 -10.05 -2.08
C LEU A 268 38.21 -9.88 -3.08
N MET A 269 37.93 -9.30 -4.25
CA MET A 269 38.95 -9.01 -5.27
C MET A 269 39.99 -8.01 -4.74
N TRP A 270 39.57 -6.94 -4.07
CA TRP A 270 40.49 -5.99 -3.47
C TRP A 270 41.41 -6.65 -2.43
N TRP A 271 40.84 -7.49 -1.57
CA TRP A 271 41.58 -8.18 -0.51
C TRP A 271 42.72 -9.06 -1.05
N GLN A 272 42.54 -9.67 -2.23
CA GLN A 272 43.55 -10.50 -2.87
C GLN A 272 44.78 -9.70 -3.33
N ILE A 273 44.63 -8.41 -3.66
CA ILE A 273 45.73 -7.57 -4.16
C ILE A 273 46.46 -6.89 -3.00
N LYS A 274 47.50 -7.58 -2.49
CA LYS A 274 48.29 -7.18 -1.30
C LYS A 274 48.78 -5.72 -1.34
N SER A 275 49.21 -5.21 -2.49
CA SER A 275 49.75 -3.84 -2.62
C SER A 275 48.71 -2.75 -2.40
N THR A 276 47.42 -3.02 -2.64
CA THR A 276 46.34 -2.03 -2.56
C THR A 276 45.56 -2.08 -1.24
N ARG A 277 45.94 -2.98 -0.32
CA ARG A 277 45.21 -3.18 0.95
C ARG A 277 45.19 -1.94 1.84
N ARG A 278 46.29 -1.21 1.96
CA ARG A 278 46.28 0.01 2.80
C ARG A 278 45.38 1.10 2.21
N ALA A 279 45.52 1.37 0.92
CA ALA A 279 44.71 2.37 0.23
C ALA A 279 43.22 2.03 0.25
N GLY A 280 42.85 0.78 -0.09
CA GLY A 280 41.45 0.38 -0.06
C GLY A 280 40.87 0.33 1.35
N LEU A 281 41.66 0.09 2.40
CA LEU A 281 41.19 0.14 3.78
C LEU A 281 40.79 1.57 4.16
N VAL A 282 41.61 2.55 3.77
CA VAL A 282 41.28 3.97 3.97
C VAL A 282 40.00 4.33 3.21
N VAL A 283 39.87 3.93 1.94
CA VAL A 283 38.68 4.18 1.12
C VAL A 283 37.43 3.54 1.74
N LEU A 284 37.52 2.27 2.17
CA LEU A 284 36.42 1.56 2.81
C LEU A 284 36.01 2.22 4.13
N ALA A 285 36.98 2.62 4.95
CA ALA A 285 36.73 3.28 6.23
C ALA A 285 36.02 4.62 6.03
N VAL A 286 36.52 5.48 5.14
CA VAL A 286 35.89 6.77 4.82
C VAL A 286 34.46 6.56 4.30
N SER A 287 34.27 5.63 3.36
CA SER A 287 32.94 5.36 2.80
C SER A 287 31.97 4.83 3.86
N SER A 288 32.42 3.92 4.73
CA SER A 288 31.59 3.36 5.81
C SER A 288 31.22 4.40 6.85
N ILE A 289 32.14 5.30 7.22
CA ILE A 289 31.86 6.43 8.10
C ILE A 289 30.79 7.33 7.50
N LEU A 290 30.93 7.72 6.23
CA LEU A 290 29.95 8.57 5.54
C LEU A 290 28.57 7.92 5.46
N ALA A 291 28.50 6.64 5.09
CA ALA A 291 27.24 5.89 5.04
C ALA A 291 26.57 5.79 6.43
N THR A 292 27.37 5.57 7.48
CA THR A 292 26.89 5.49 8.87
C THR A 292 26.37 6.84 9.35
N LEU A 293 27.12 7.93 9.13
CA LEU A 293 26.69 9.27 9.50
C LEU A 293 25.39 9.67 8.79
N LEU A 294 25.25 9.34 7.50
CA LEU A 294 24.01 9.58 6.78
C LEU A 294 22.85 8.76 7.37
N THR A 295 23.07 7.48 7.66
CA THR A 295 22.05 6.60 8.24
C THR A 295 21.59 7.13 9.60
N ILE A 296 22.52 7.56 10.46
CA ILE A 296 22.21 8.18 11.76
C ILE A 296 21.42 9.48 11.56
N GLY A 297 21.86 10.35 10.65
CA GLY A 297 21.17 11.61 10.35
C GLY A 297 19.74 11.38 9.84
N MET A 298 19.54 10.41 8.95
CA MET A 298 18.20 10.01 8.49
C MET A 298 17.36 9.41 9.61
N HIS A 299 17.93 8.54 10.44
CA HIS A 299 17.23 7.97 11.59
C HIS A 299 16.77 9.04 12.58
N GLN A 300 17.64 9.99 12.91
CA GLN A 300 17.30 11.13 13.78
C GLN A 300 16.21 12.00 13.16
N MET A 301 16.28 12.27 11.86
CA MET A 301 15.24 13.02 11.13
C MET A 301 13.88 12.30 11.15
N PHE A 302 13.85 10.97 11.13
CA PHE A 302 12.61 10.20 11.19
C PHE A 302 12.09 9.97 12.62
N ALA A 303 12.97 10.03 13.61
CA ALA A 303 12.63 9.88 15.02
C ALA A 303 12.20 11.20 15.69
N ALA A 304 12.50 12.34 15.06
CA ALA A 304 12.11 13.69 15.49
C ALA A 304 10.69 14.05 15.01
#